data_AF-A0A4R6F980-F1
#
_entry.id   AF-A0A4R6F980-F1
#
_cell.length_a   1.000
_cell.length_b   1.000
_cell.length_c   1.000
_cell.angle_alpha   90.00
_cell.angle_beta   90.00
_cell.angle_gamma   90.00
#
_symmetry.space_group_name_H-M   'P 1'
#
loop_
_entity.id
_entity.type
_entity.pdbx_description
1 polymer ?
#
loop_
_entity_poly.entity_id
_entity_poly.type
_entity_poly.pdbx_seq_one_letter_code
_entity_poly.pdbx_strand_id
1 'polypeptide(L)'
;MKTGATAALRQPRPRDRKNTQNELQLAILRVKNKGMKISITAVAAEAGVTPSLIHNTYPDVAEEIRAAMGRGTRQQRDAMATELAEARIALKDVRGKLCAAKDDIAKLASIHETLRDEIVFLRGQLAGNVRVLPNRKGRQKR
;
A
#
# COMPACT_ATOMS: atom_id res chain seq x y z
N MET A 1 -51.59 -7.51 4.81
CA MET A 1 -51.11 -8.88 4.56
C MET A 1 -50.04 -9.20 5.58
N LYS A 2 -50.18 -10.32 6.30
CA LYS A 2 -49.33 -10.74 7.42
C LYS A 2 -48.15 -11.55 6.85
N THR A 3 -46.92 -11.15 7.15
CA THR A 3 -45.75 -12.06 7.10
C THR A 3 -45.01 -11.95 8.41
N GLY A 4 -45.53 -12.64 9.43
CA GLY A 4 -44.79 -12.95 10.64
C GLY A 4 -43.79 -14.06 10.32
N ALA A 5 -42.54 -13.67 10.03
CA ALA A 5 -41.44 -14.60 9.91
C ALA A 5 -40.97 -15.00 11.32
N THR A 6 -41.44 -16.16 11.76
CA THR A 6 -40.80 -17.11 12.69
C THR A 6 -39.58 -16.59 13.48
N ALA A 7 -39.85 -15.92 14.60
CA ALA A 7 -38.90 -15.80 15.69
C ALA A 7 -38.82 -17.16 16.40
N ALA A 8 -37.85 -17.98 16.04
CA ALA A 8 -37.57 -19.24 16.73
C ALA A 8 -37.31 -18.95 18.22
N LEU A 9 -38.21 -19.44 19.07
CA LEU A 9 -38.11 -19.41 20.52
C LEU A 9 -36.79 -20.07 20.96
N ARG A 10 -35.78 -19.25 21.26
CA ARG A 10 -34.56 -19.70 21.94
C ARG A 10 -34.94 -20.09 23.36
N GLN A 11 -35.06 -21.39 23.62
CA GLN A 11 -35.31 -21.91 24.95
C GLN A 11 -34.19 -21.44 25.91
N PRO A 12 -34.51 -21.11 27.17
CA PRO A 12 -33.50 -20.80 28.17
C PRO A 12 -32.66 -22.05 28.41
N ARG A 13 -31.41 -22.01 27.95
CA ARG A 13 -30.46 -23.12 28.08
C ARG A 13 -30.18 -23.39 29.58
N PRO A 14 -30.03 -24.66 29.98
CA PRO A 14 -29.56 -24.99 31.32
C PRO A 14 -28.21 -24.33 31.57
N ARG A 15 -28.07 -23.71 32.74
CA ARG A 15 -27.02 -22.73 33.06
C ARG A 15 -25.73 -23.45 33.48
N ASP A 16 -25.14 -24.21 32.57
CA ASP A 16 -23.87 -24.92 32.81
C ASP A 16 -22.68 -24.08 32.38
N ARG A 17 -21.97 -23.51 33.37
CA ARG A 17 -20.85 -22.59 33.17
C ARG A 17 -19.75 -23.17 32.26
N LYS A 18 -19.49 -24.47 32.37
CA LYS A 18 -18.47 -25.20 31.59
C LYS A 18 -18.89 -25.39 30.13
N ASN A 19 -20.16 -25.73 29.89
CA ASN A 19 -20.68 -25.93 28.54
C ASN A 19 -20.70 -24.62 27.76
N THR A 20 -21.12 -23.52 28.38
CA THR A 20 -21.07 -22.19 27.76
C THR A 20 -19.64 -21.69 27.54
N GLN A 21 -18.69 -22.04 28.42
CA GLN A 21 -17.27 -21.72 28.21
C GLN A 21 -16.69 -22.47 26.99
N ASN A 22 -16.99 -23.76 26.87
CA ASN A 22 -16.58 -24.57 25.72
C ASN A 22 -17.21 -24.05 24.41
N GLU A 23 -18.50 -23.67 24.43
CA GLU A 23 -19.16 -23.06 23.28
C GLU A 23 -18.51 -21.72 22.88
N LEU A 24 -18.13 -20.88 23.85
CA LEU A 24 -17.43 -19.63 23.60
C LEU A 24 -16.05 -19.85 22.97
N GLN A 25 -15.28 -20.83 23.46
CA GLN A 25 -14.00 -21.20 22.87
C GLN A 25 -14.17 -21.71 21.43
N LEU A 26 -15.19 -22.53 21.18
CA LEU A 26 -15.51 -23.01 19.84
C LEU A 26 -15.93 -21.85 18.92
N ALA A 27 -16.69 -20.88 19.42
CA ALA A 27 -17.07 -19.67 18.69
C ALA A 27 -15.86 -18.81 18.32
N ILE A 28 -14.87 -18.68 19.21
CA ILE A 28 -13.60 -18.00 18.89
C ILE A 28 -12.90 -18.69 17.71
N LEU A 29 -12.80 -20.02 17.73
CA LEU A 29 -12.20 -20.78 16.63
C LEU A 29 -12.97 -20.62 15.32
N ARG A 30 -14.31 -20.63 15.37
CA ARG A 30 -15.17 -20.39 14.19
C ARG A 30 -14.96 -19.00 13.61
N VAL A 31 -14.92 -17.96 14.44
CA VAL A 31 -14.67 -16.57 13.99
C VAL A 31 -13.27 -16.45 13.37
N LYS A 32 -12.27 -17.10 13.98
CA LYS A 32 -10.90 -17.15 13.45
C LYS A 32 -10.84 -17.85 12.09
N ASN A 33 -11.51 -18.99 11.93
CA ASN A 33 -11.55 -19.74 10.68
C ASN A 33 -12.33 -19.02 9.58
N LYS A 34 -13.34 -18.21 9.93
CA LYS A 34 -14.05 -17.35 8.98
C LYS A 34 -13.22 -16.16 8.50
N GLY A 35 -12.00 -15.96 9.03
CA GLY A 35 -11.12 -14.84 8.67
C GLY A 35 -11.66 -13.47 9.07
N MET A 36 -12.71 -13.42 9.90
CA MET A 36 -13.31 -12.18 10.35
C MET A 36 -12.51 -11.58 11.51
N LYS A 37 -12.57 -10.25 11.66
CA LYS A 37 -11.95 -9.54 12.77
C LYS A 37 -12.51 -10.11 14.08
N ILE A 38 -11.65 -10.84 14.79
CA ILE A 38 -11.94 -11.36 16.12
C ILE A 38 -12.36 -10.15 16.96
N SER A 39 -13.58 -10.15 17.49
CA SER A 39 -14.08 -9.09 18.35
C SER A 39 -15.11 -9.69 19.27
N ILE A 40 -15.29 -9.07 20.44
CA ILE A 40 -16.16 -9.63 21.48
C ILE A 40 -17.62 -9.66 21.00
N THR A 41 -18.03 -8.68 20.18
CA THR A 41 -19.32 -8.66 19.50
C THR A 41 -19.45 -9.78 18.46
N ALA A 42 -18.42 -10.05 17.64
CA ALA A 42 -18.45 -11.14 16.66
C ALA A 42 -18.52 -12.52 17.34
N VAL A 43 -17.75 -12.73 18.41
CA VAL A 43 -17.78 -13.98 19.18
C VAL A 43 -19.12 -14.16 19.90
N ALA A 44 -19.66 -13.10 20.48
CA ALA A 44 -20.97 -13.10 21.12
C ALA A 44 -22.11 -13.44 20.14
N ALA A 45 -22.08 -12.86 18.94
CA ALA A 45 -23.05 -13.13 17.88
C ALA A 45 -23.01 -14.60 17.43
N GLU A 46 -21.81 -15.17 17.26
CA GLU A 46 -21.62 -16.57 16.85
C GLU A 46 -22.04 -17.56 17.94
N ALA A 47 -21.75 -17.25 19.22
CA ALA A 47 -22.17 -18.08 20.36
C ALA A 47 -23.63 -17.84 20.77
N GLY A 48 -24.28 -16.79 20.25
CA GLY A 48 -25.67 -16.47 20.58
C GLY A 48 -25.88 -15.87 21.97
N VAL A 49 -24.83 -15.29 22.55
CA VAL A 49 -24.83 -14.70 23.91
C VAL A 49 -24.68 -13.19 23.84
N THR A 50 -25.05 -12.50 24.92
CA THR A 50 -24.86 -11.06 25.00
C THR A 50 -23.38 -10.73 25.27
N PRO A 51 -22.81 -9.68 24.65
CA PRO A 51 -21.42 -9.26 24.91
C PRO A 51 -21.15 -8.98 26.40
N SER A 52 -22.15 -8.46 27.12
CA SER A 52 -22.07 -8.22 28.57
C SER A 52 -21.81 -9.49 29.38
N LEU A 53 -22.32 -10.64 28.94
CA LEU A 53 -22.09 -11.91 29.64
C LEU A 53 -20.64 -12.35 29.54
N ILE A 54 -20.00 -12.13 28.38
CA ILE A 54 -18.59 -12.45 28.18
C ILE A 54 -17.73 -11.57 29.09
N HIS A 55 -17.97 -10.25 29.09
CA HIS A 55 -17.19 -9.33 29.90
C HIS A 55 -17.37 -9.50 31.42
N ASN A 56 -18.58 -9.84 31.89
CA ASN A 56 -18.89 -9.89 33.32
C ASN A 56 -18.71 -11.28 33.94
N THR A 57 -19.08 -12.34 33.21
CA THR A 57 -19.10 -13.72 33.74
C THR A 57 -17.87 -14.52 33.33
N TYR A 58 -17.21 -14.14 32.24
CA TYR A 58 -16.06 -14.84 31.66
C TYR A 58 -14.91 -13.88 31.28
N PRO A 59 -14.30 -13.20 32.28
CA PRO A 59 -13.22 -12.26 32.04
C PRO A 59 -12.02 -12.91 31.32
N ASP A 60 -11.71 -14.17 31.62
CA ASP A 60 -10.59 -14.91 31.02
C ASP A 60 -10.74 -15.02 29.49
N VAL A 61 -11.95 -15.37 29.03
CA VAL A 61 -12.28 -15.46 27.60
C VAL A 61 -12.25 -14.08 26.94
N ALA A 62 -12.66 -13.03 27.66
CA ALA A 62 -12.58 -11.67 27.16
C ALA A 62 -11.13 -11.20 26.98
N GLU A 63 -10.23 -11.55 27.90
CA GLU A 63 -8.80 -11.26 27.79
C GLU A 63 -8.15 -12.01 26.62
N GLU A 64 -8.49 -13.28 26.41
CA GLU A 64 -8.01 -14.04 25.24
C GLU A 64 -8.40 -13.38 23.92
N ILE A 65 -9.65 -12.92 23.81
CA ILE A 65 -10.15 -12.22 22.62
C ILE A 65 -9.41 -10.88 22.42
N ARG A 66 -9.17 -10.11 23.50
CA ARG A 66 -8.41 -8.84 23.44
C ARG A 66 -6.95 -9.07 23.05
N ALA A 67 -6.30 -10.09 23.60
CA ALA A 67 -4.93 -10.44 23.25
C ALA A 67 -4.82 -10.86 21.78
N ALA A 68 -5.78 -11.65 21.29
CA ALA A 68 -5.85 -12.05 19.87
C ALA A 68 -6.07 -10.82 18.96
N MET A 69 -6.96 -9.89 19.33
CA MET A 69 -7.17 -8.62 18.62
C MET A 69 -5.91 -7.76 18.56
N GLY A 70 -5.22 -7.61 19.69
CA GLY A 70 -4.01 -6.78 19.81
C GLY A 70 -2.85 -7.31 18.97
N ARG A 71 -2.67 -8.63 18.92
CA ARG A 71 -1.63 -9.26 18.08
C ARG A 71 -1.92 -9.09 16.59
N GLY A 72 -3.16 -9.31 16.16
CA GLY A 72 -3.55 -9.15 14.76
C GLY A 72 -3.42 -7.71 14.26
N THR A 73 -3.76 -6.72 15.09
CA THR A 73 -3.60 -5.30 14.72
C THR A 73 -2.14 -4.85 14.66
N ARG A 74 -1.25 -5.41 15.51
CA ARG A 74 0.20 -5.14 15.42
C ARG A 74 0.81 -5.77 14.17
N GLN A 75 0.55 -7.06 13.92
CA GLN A 75 1.03 -7.73 12.71
C GLN A 75 0.56 -7.04 11.42
N GLN A 76 -0.70 -6.61 11.37
CA GLN A 76 -1.22 -5.87 10.22
C GLN A 76 -0.52 -4.52 10.05
N ARG A 77 -0.27 -3.80 11.16
CA ARG A 77 0.44 -2.52 11.11
C ARG A 77 1.89 -2.68 10.68
N ASP A 78 2.58 -3.67 11.21
CA ASP A 78 3.98 -3.93 10.87
C ASP A 78 4.10 -4.33 9.40
N ALA A 79 3.21 -5.18 8.89
CA ALA A 79 3.15 -5.54 7.47
C ALA A 79 2.88 -4.32 6.57
N MET A 80 1.93 -3.46 6.94
CA MET A 80 1.67 -2.21 6.20
C MET A 80 2.88 -1.26 6.24
N ALA A 81 3.59 -1.20 7.37
CA ALA A 81 4.77 -0.36 7.51
C ALA A 81 5.94 -0.86 6.65
N THR A 82 6.15 -2.18 6.58
CA THR A 82 7.17 -2.78 5.71
C THR A 82 6.83 -2.57 4.24
N GLU A 83 5.59 -2.81 3.82
CA GLU A 83 5.14 -2.58 2.44
C GLU A 83 5.30 -1.10 2.03
N LEU A 84 4.95 -0.18 2.92
CA LEU A 84 5.12 1.26 2.68
C LEU A 84 6.60 1.64 2.53
N ALA A 85 7.48 1.04 3.32
CA ALA A 85 8.92 1.30 3.24
C ALA A 85 9.51 0.79 1.92
N GLU A 86 9.15 -0.43 1.50
CA GLU A 86 9.56 -1.02 0.23
C GLU A 86 9.08 -0.18 -0.96
N ALA A 87 7.81 0.21 -0.96
CA ALA A 87 7.24 1.07 -2.01
C ALA A 87 7.95 2.43 -2.10
N ARG A 88 8.35 3.01 -0.96
CA ARG A 88 9.10 4.28 -0.92
C ARG A 88 10.51 4.14 -1.50
N ILE A 89 11.20 3.03 -1.21
CA ILE A 89 12.52 2.75 -1.78
C ILE A 89 12.40 2.60 -3.30
N ALA A 90 11.46 1.77 -3.77
CA ALA A 90 11.22 1.59 -5.20
C ALA A 90 10.88 2.92 -5.91
N LEU A 91 10.06 3.77 -5.29
CA LEU A 91 9.72 5.08 -5.85
C LEU A 91 10.94 6.00 -5.93
N LYS A 92 11.83 5.96 -4.93
CA LYS A 92 13.08 6.75 -4.93
C LYS A 92 13.97 6.30 -6.08
N ASP A 93 14.12 5.00 -6.29
CA ASP A 93 14.95 4.44 -7.36
C ASP A 93 14.41 4.79 -8.75
N VAL A 94 13.09 4.64 -8.95
CA VAL A 94 12.44 5.01 -10.21
C VAL A 94 12.57 6.51 -10.49
N ARG A 95 12.42 7.37 -9.47
CA ARG A 95 12.64 8.81 -9.61
C ARG A 95 14.08 9.15 -9.95
N GLY A 96 15.05 8.46 -9.35
CA GLY A 96 16.47 8.60 -9.67
C GLY A 96 16.76 8.26 -11.13
N LYS A 97 16.27 7.11 -11.61
CA LYS A 97 16.39 6.69 -13.02
C LYS A 97 15.74 7.68 -13.98
N LEU A 98 14.58 8.22 -13.62
CA LEU A 98 13.86 9.21 -14.43
C LEU A 98 14.62 10.54 -14.51
N CYS A 99 15.27 10.98 -13.44
CA CYS A 99 16.10 12.18 -13.45
C CYS A 99 17.32 11.98 -14.37
N ALA A 100 18.05 10.88 -14.19
CA ALA A 100 19.21 10.55 -15.03
C ALA A 100 18.84 10.48 -16.52
N ALA A 101 17.73 9.79 -16.86
CA ALA A 101 17.25 9.70 -18.23
C ALA A 101 16.88 11.07 -18.81
N LYS A 102 16.26 11.95 -18.03
CA LYS A 102 15.94 13.32 -18.47
C LYS A 102 17.20 14.14 -18.71
N ASP A 103 18.20 14.03 -17.85
CA ASP A 103 19.47 14.73 -17.99
C ASP A 103 20.20 14.26 -19.27
N ASP A 104 20.17 12.97 -19.57
CA ASP A 104 20.77 12.43 -20.79
C ASP A 104 20.01 12.86 -22.04
N ILE A 105 18.68 12.90 -22.01
CA ILE A 105 17.88 13.47 -23.10
C ILE A 105 18.25 14.94 -23.32
N ALA A 106 18.41 15.73 -22.26
CA ALA A 106 18.78 17.13 -22.39
C ALA A 106 20.18 17.32 -23.02
N LYS A 107 21.15 16.50 -22.62
CA LYS A 107 22.50 16.49 -23.23
C LYS A 107 22.43 16.11 -24.71
N LEU A 108 21.71 15.04 -25.04
CA LEU A 108 21.54 14.58 -26.41
C LEU A 108 20.85 15.63 -27.27
N ALA A 109 19.82 16.30 -26.75
CA ALA A 109 19.13 17.37 -27.47
C ALA A 109 20.07 18.55 -27.78
N SER A 110 20.91 18.96 -26.82
CA SER A 110 21.91 20.01 -27.02
C SER A 110 22.92 19.65 -28.12
N ILE A 111 23.50 18.45 -28.05
CA ILE A 111 24.44 17.94 -29.06
C ILE A 111 23.76 17.84 -30.42
N HIS A 112 22.51 17.38 -30.44
CA HIS A 112 21.76 17.24 -31.67
C HIS A 112 21.47 18.60 -32.32
N GLU A 113 21.25 19.65 -31.53
CA GLU A 113 21.07 21.00 -32.04
C GLU A 113 22.36 21.55 -32.64
N THR A 114 23.50 21.39 -31.95
CA THR A 114 24.79 21.82 -32.50
C THR A 114 25.14 21.09 -33.80
N LEU A 115 24.84 19.79 -33.88
CA LEU A 115 25.07 19.01 -35.10
C LEU A 115 24.13 19.42 -36.24
N ARG A 116 22.88 19.79 -35.94
CA ARG A 116 21.97 20.33 -36.94
C ARG A 116 22.50 21.65 -37.51
N ASP A 117 22.98 22.54 -36.66
CA ASP A 117 23.57 23.81 -37.08
C ASP A 117 24.79 23.60 -37.97
N GLU A 118 25.69 22.67 -37.59
CA GLU A 118 26.84 22.28 -38.42
C GLU A 118 26.42 21.72 -39.78
N ILE A 119 25.40 20.84 -39.81
CA ILE A 119 24.86 20.29 -41.07
C ILE A 119 24.31 21.40 -41.96
N VAL A 120 23.54 22.34 -41.40
CA VAL A 120 22.99 23.48 -42.15
C VAL A 120 24.12 24.35 -42.70
N PHE A 121 25.14 24.63 -41.87
CA PHE A 121 26.31 25.42 -42.27
C PHE A 121 27.09 24.75 -43.40
N LEU A 122 27.40 23.45 -43.28
CA LEU A 122 28.13 22.69 -44.31
C LEU A 122 27.33 22.58 -45.60
N ARG A 123 26.02 22.33 -45.52
CA ARG A 123 25.13 22.35 -46.70
C ARG A 123 25.08 23.73 -47.35
N GLY A 124 25.08 24.80 -46.56
CA GLY A 124 25.16 26.18 -47.05
C GLY A 124 26.48 26.49 -47.78
N GLN A 125 27.60 25.95 -47.29
CA GLN A 125 28.88 26.05 -47.99
C GLN A 125 28.90 25.29 -49.31
N LEU A 126 28.41 24.04 -49.31
CA LEU A 126 28.33 23.21 -50.51
C LEU A 126 27.42 23.83 -51.59
N ALA A 127 26.31 24.44 -51.18
CA ALA A 127 25.42 25.17 -52.07
C ALA A 127 25.98 26.53 -52.55
N GLY A 128 27.13 26.97 -52.03
CA GLY A 128 27.75 28.26 -52.37
C GLY A 128 27.09 29.48 -51.70
N ASN A 129 26.08 29.26 -50.85
CA ASN A 129 25.32 30.31 -50.16
C ASN A 129 26.06 30.90 -48.95
N VAL A 130 27.07 30.19 -48.42
CA VAL A 130 27.86 30.61 -47.26
C VAL A 130 29.35 30.50 -47.59
N ARG A 131 30.14 31.54 -47.31
CA ARG A 131 31.60 31.54 -47.48
C ARG A 131 32.30 31.81 -46.15
N VAL A 132 33.27 30.96 -45.80
CA VAL A 132 34.11 31.15 -44.61
C VAL A 132 35.16 32.20 -44.90
N LEU A 133 35.16 33.30 -44.15
CA LEU A 133 36.16 34.35 -44.26
C LEU A 133 37.40 33.97 -43.41
N PRO A 134 38.63 34.14 -43.92
CA PRO A 134 39.83 33.86 -43.15
C PRO A 134 39.96 34.82 -41.96
N ASN A 135 40.27 34.26 -40.79
CA ASN A 135 40.36 35.03 -39.54
C ASN A 135 41.55 36.01 -39.59
N ARG A 136 41.27 37.29 -39.30
CA ARG A 136 42.21 38.42 -39.39
C ARG A 136 43.26 38.46 -38.26
N LYS A 137 43.67 37.30 -37.70
CA LYS A 137 44.73 37.22 -36.69
C LYS A 137 46.10 37.08 -37.38
N GLY A 138 46.56 38.18 -37.97
CA GLY A 138 47.86 38.23 -38.65
C GLY A 138 48.42 39.63 -38.92
N ARG A 139 47.79 40.72 -38.46
CA ARG A 139 48.41 42.06 -38.47
C ARG A 139 49.21 42.25 -37.17
N GLN A 140 50.35 41.56 -37.07
CA GLN A 140 51.38 41.94 -36.10
C GLN A 140 51.84 43.36 -36.42
N LYS A 141 51.78 44.22 -35.41
CA LYS A 141 52.20 45.62 -35.42
C LYS A 141 53.65 45.72 -35.89
N ARG A 142 53.90 46.57 -36.89
CA ARG A 142 55.22 47.12 -37.19
C ARG A 142 55.42 48.39 -36.39
#